data_AF-A0A2L0MYY9-F1
#
_entry.id   AF-A0A2L0MYY9-F1
#
_cell.length_a   1.000
_cell.length_b   1.000
_cell.length_c   1.000
_cell.angle_alpha   90.00
_cell.angle_beta   90.00
_cell.angle_gamma   90.00
#
_symmetry.space_group_name_H-M   'P 1'
#
loop_
_entity.id
_entity.type
_entity.pdbx_description
1 polymer ?
#
loop_
_entity_poly.entity_id
_entity_poly.type
_entity_poly.pdbx_seq_one_letter_code
_entity_poly.pdbx_strand_id
1 'polypeptide(L)'
;MEQQEYAAGATQVAGGTSDGRAGGAGRGTTDAVVAVREAGLDTPQEAGPAAEAAGLSPDPGLLRLARWFAEAGPGAADDLCTASFGLYPARHFGVPAEPAAGPAPGPPGAEISWWHGPTAHAPAALRAREARAARGLRRARRDTGASTVVPSGAKPGTPGKHRKPEQSRSSAAGTQDRSAAAERRIAARLLLAHPLVTASGPHADGFPLIRRHRDWLTERFDTLLGYRLVVGPWHARLCKAGLGPGAARRLEHPGTGAPFTPGGYAQLALALALLVDAPEQLPLGRLLAAMRAAASVQDRADVPADLAMAFATLADWQVLADIPVDLAEEGAVLTVDRELARAVPAGTPALAADAAGLIRRAGEAEPGTAVRRRLAETPAVLAADLTEDQRAWLRDHGHTGPAALADFLGLEAEIRAEGVALVDPADELTDLALPGAGTVAQAALLLVERLVEEVRPLPGEATGADVPVPDALIDGALGDLADEYGLPAGWRRDYLADRTALRRDTLDLLHRMGLLAPTPRGTRPPGWLLRAPAARYAPAADLLPAPGTGRHSRRDATVTIPTPVGPREEQRA
;
A
#
# COMPACT_ATOMS: atom_id res chain seq x y z
N MET A 1 -69.64 -9.80 24.64
CA MET A 1 -70.21 -8.51 24.24
C MET A 1 -69.93 -8.42 22.75
N GLU A 2 -70.96 -8.66 21.92
CA GLU A 2 -71.02 -8.54 20.44
C GLU A 2 -69.98 -9.41 19.64
N GLN A 3 -70.31 -10.31 18.68
CA GLN A 3 -71.17 -10.24 17.48
C GLN A 3 -70.69 -9.13 16.51
N GLN A 4 -70.48 -9.25 15.20
CA GLN A 4 -70.71 -10.23 14.11
C GLN A 4 -69.67 -9.93 12.97
N GLU A 5 -69.45 -10.64 11.84
CA GLU A 5 -70.07 -11.83 11.21
C GLU A 5 -69.10 -12.58 10.22
N TYR A 6 -69.50 -13.78 9.80
CA TYR A 6 -69.38 -14.52 8.50
C TYR A 6 -68.26 -14.20 7.48
N ALA A 7 -67.46 -15.17 6.99
CA ALA A 7 -67.73 -16.25 5.98
C ALA A 7 -67.67 -15.76 4.52
N ALA A 8 -67.30 -16.51 3.47
CA ALA A 8 -67.00 -17.95 3.25
C ALA A 8 -65.79 -18.07 2.26
N GLY A 9 -65.17 -19.20 1.92
CA GLY A 9 -65.44 -20.62 2.17
C GLY A 9 -65.55 -21.44 0.86
N ALA A 10 -64.52 -22.21 0.52
CA ALA A 10 -64.53 -23.44 -0.33
C ALA A 10 -63.07 -23.91 -0.59
N THR A 11 -62.46 -24.82 0.19
CA THR A 11 -62.48 -26.29 0.06
C THR A 11 -62.30 -26.87 -1.35
N GLN A 12 -61.21 -27.62 -1.56
CA GLN A 12 -61.29 -29.09 -1.62
C GLN A 12 -59.97 -29.76 -1.19
N VAL A 13 -60.07 -30.99 -0.67
CA VAL A 13 -59.00 -31.76 -0.02
C VAL A 13 -59.06 -33.21 -0.51
N ALA A 14 -57.90 -33.76 -0.90
CA ALA A 14 -57.44 -35.15 -0.70
C ALA A 14 -56.05 -35.27 -1.37
N GLY A 15 -55.02 -35.90 -0.82
CA GLY A 15 -54.97 -36.84 0.31
C GLY A 15 -54.70 -38.25 -0.21
N GLY A 16 -53.43 -38.69 -0.23
CA GLY A 16 -53.11 -40.02 -0.75
C GLY A 16 -51.61 -40.35 -0.86
N THR A 17 -51.12 -41.08 0.15
CA THR A 17 -50.12 -42.17 0.04
C THR A 17 -48.68 -41.84 -0.34
N SER A 18 -47.79 -42.09 0.62
CA SER A 18 -46.35 -42.28 0.45
C SER A 18 -46.01 -43.68 -0.07
N ASP A 19 -45.04 -43.83 -0.98
CA ASP A 19 -44.16 -45.02 -0.96
C ASP A 19 -42.84 -44.83 -1.73
N GLY A 20 -41.83 -45.65 -1.39
CA GLY A 20 -40.92 -46.22 -2.38
C GLY A 20 -39.74 -45.42 -2.98
N ARG A 21 -38.65 -45.31 -2.21
CA ARG A 21 -37.32 -45.87 -2.58
C ARG A 21 -36.61 -45.44 -3.89
N ALA A 22 -35.62 -44.56 -3.72
CA ALA A 22 -34.24 -44.60 -4.26
C ALA A 22 -33.92 -44.85 -5.76
N GLY A 23 -33.13 -43.91 -6.32
CA GLY A 23 -31.98 -44.22 -7.18
C GLY A 23 -32.13 -43.92 -8.68
N GLY A 24 -31.21 -43.13 -9.23
CA GLY A 24 -31.09 -42.92 -10.68
C GLY A 24 -30.40 -41.60 -11.04
N ALA A 25 -29.21 -41.68 -11.63
CA ALA A 25 -28.49 -40.51 -12.12
C ALA A 25 -29.12 -39.93 -13.40
N GLY A 26 -29.05 -38.61 -13.57
CA GLY A 26 -29.46 -37.93 -14.80
C GLY A 26 -28.69 -36.62 -15.01
N ARG A 27 -27.73 -36.62 -15.94
CA ARG A 27 -27.14 -35.36 -16.45
C ARG A 27 -28.20 -34.63 -17.27
N GLY A 28 -28.43 -33.36 -16.97
CA GLY A 28 -29.25 -32.46 -17.79
C GLY A 28 -28.43 -31.25 -18.22
N THR A 29 -27.82 -31.32 -19.40
CA THR A 29 -27.26 -30.16 -20.09
C THR A 29 -28.40 -29.34 -20.67
N THR A 30 -28.56 -28.08 -20.26
CA THR A 30 -29.52 -27.16 -20.88
C THR A 30 -28.84 -26.40 -22.02
N ASP A 31 -29.30 -26.64 -23.24
CA ASP A 31 -28.89 -25.91 -24.44
C ASP A 31 -29.18 -24.41 -24.30
N ALA A 32 -28.16 -23.59 -24.58
CA ALA A 32 -28.33 -22.17 -24.84
C ALA A 32 -28.39 -21.94 -26.35
N VAL A 33 -29.56 -21.56 -26.86
CA VAL A 33 -29.78 -21.32 -28.29
C VAL A 33 -29.01 -20.06 -28.73
N VAL A 34 -27.93 -20.24 -29.49
CA VAL A 34 -27.17 -19.16 -30.10
C VAL A 34 -27.89 -18.67 -31.36
N ALA A 35 -28.49 -17.49 -31.29
CA ALA A 35 -29.00 -16.79 -32.47
C ALA A 35 -27.84 -16.06 -33.19
N VAL A 36 -27.28 -16.70 -34.22
CA VAL A 36 -26.31 -16.06 -35.11
C VAL A 36 -27.03 -15.02 -35.98
N ARG A 37 -26.55 -13.78 -35.97
CA ARG A 37 -27.01 -12.72 -36.87
C ARG A 37 -25.93 -12.51 -37.93
N GLU A 38 -26.26 -12.70 -39.19
CA GLU A 38 -25.30 -12.61 -40.30
C GLU A 38 -24.78 -11.17 -40.47
N ALA A 39 -23.49 -11.06 -40.81
CA ALA A 39 -22.83 -9.77 -41.01
C ALA A 39 -23.03 -9.28 -42.45
N GLY A 40 -23.78 -8.18 -42.60
CA GLY A 40 -23.77 -7.37 -43.82
C GLY A 40 -22.48 -6.57 -43.93
N LEU A 41 -21.99 -6.37 -45.15
CA LEU A 41 -20.81 -5.55 -45.43
C LEU A 41 -21.20 -4.06 -45.42
N ASP A 42 -20.96 -3.37 -44.31
CA ASP A 42 -21.18 -1.92 -44.23
C ASP A 42 -20.04 -1.13 -44.89
N THR A 43 -20.40 -0.31 -45.88
CA THR A 43 -19.59 0.80 -46.36
C THR A 43 -19.44 1.88 -45.27
N PRO A 44 -18.33 2.65 -45.24
CA PRO A 44 -18.12 3.68 -44.24
C PRO A 44 -19.11 4.84 -44.43
N GLN A 45 -20.18 4.83 -43.66
CA GLN A 45 -21.18 5.89 -43.63
C GLN A 45 -20.72 7.01 -42.71
N GLU A 46 -20.57 8.23 -43.24
CA GLU A 46 -20.24 9.42 -42.47
C GLU A 46 -21.28 9.63 -41.35
N ALA A 47 -20.80 9.72 -40.11
CA ALA A 47 -21.66 9.86 -38.94
C ALA A 47 -22.27 11.27 -38.90
N GLY A 48 -23.56 11.37 -39.25
CA GLY A 48 -24.31 12.61 -39.18
C GLY A 48 -24.58 13.11 -37.75
N PRO A 49 -25.05 14.36 -37.59
CA PRO A 49 -25.14 15.07 -36.30
C PRO A 49 -26.11 14.47 -35.27
N ALA A 50 -26.83 13.39 -35.60
CA ALA A 50 -27.67 12.68 -34.64
C ALA A 50 -26.88 12.02 -33.49
N ALA A 51 -25.60 11.70 -33.70
CA ALA A 51 -24.73 11.16 -32.65
C ALA A 51 -24.28 12.21 -31.60
N GLU A 52 -24.35 13.50 -31.93
CA GLU A 52 -23.99 14.59 -31.00
C GLU A 52 -25.07 14.82 -29.93
N ALA A 53 -26.33 14.51 -30.23
CA ALA A 53 -27.48 14.79 -29.38
C ALA A 53 -27.71 13.78 -28.23
N ALA A 54 -27.03 12.61 -28.25
CA ALA A 54 -27.10 11.67 -27.14
C ALA A 54 -26.30 12.21 -25.94
N GLY A 55 -26.99 12.58 -24.85
CA GLY A 55 -26.32 13.00 -23.62
C GLY A 55 -25.38 11.91 -23.07
N LEU A 56 -24.28 12.32 -22.44
CA LEU A 56 -23.40 11.38 -21.73
C LEU A 56 -24.21 10.69 -20.63
N SER A 57 -24.37 9.36 -20.72
CA SER A 57 -25.06 8.57 -19.70
C SER A 57 -24.07 8.26 -18.57
N PRO A 58 -24.30 8.74 -17.33
CA PRO A 58 -23.41 8.44 -16.22
C PRO A 58 -23.58 6.99 -15.75
N ASP A 59 -22.49 6.32 -15.42
CA ASP A 59 -22.53 5.06 -14.67
C ASP A 59 -23.21 5.28 -13.31
N PRO A 60 -24.27 4.53 -12.96
CA PRO A 60 -25.05 4.76 -11.75
C PRO A 60 -24.31 4.38 -10.46
N GLY A 61 -23.29 3.53 -10.54
CA GLY A 61 -22.44 3.16 -9.40
C GLY A 61 -21.45 4.27 -9.05
N LEU A 62 -20.78 4.81 -10.06
CA LEU A 62 -19.85 5.93 -9.92
C LEU A 62 -20.56 7.26 -9.59
N LEU A 63 -21.77 7.49 -10.14
CA LEU A 63 -22.60 8.63 -9.76
C LEU A 63 -23.07 8.54 -8.29
N ARG A 64 -23.35 7.33 -7.78
CA ARG A 64 -23.61 7.11 -6.34
C ARG A 64 -22.36 7.39 -5.51
N LEU A 65 -21.19 6.93 -5.97
CA LEU A 65 -19.91 7.16 -5.30
C LEU A 65 -19.55 8.65 -5.21
N ALA A 66 -19.82 9.45 -6.26
CA ALA A 66 -19.61 10.89 -6.24
C ALA A 66 -20.40 11.58 -5.11
N ARG A 67 -21.67 11.21 -4.92
CA ARG A 67 -22.50 11.72 -3.82
C ARG A 67 -21.96 11.32 -2.45
N TRP A 68 -21.51 10.07 -2.29
CA TRP A 68 -20.89 9.61 -1.06
C TRP A 68 -19.60 10.37 -0.72
N PHE A 69 -18.81 10.80 -1.71
CA PHE A 69 -17.66 11.67 -1.47
C PHE A 69 -18.09 13.08 -1.04
N ALA A 70 -19.10 13.67 -1.69
CA ALA A 70 -19.62 15.00 -1.31
C ALA A 70 -20.20 15.05 0.11
N GLU A 71 -20.77 13.93 0.59
CA GLU A 71 -21.31 13.79 1.94
C GLU A 71 -20.25 13.40 3.00
N ALA A 72 -19.04 13.00 2.59
CA ALA A 72 -18.02 12.45 3.49
C ALA A 72 -17.15 13.54 4.16
N GLY A 73 -16.86 13.33 5.45
CA GLY A 73 -15.75 14.04 6.11
C GLY A 73 -14.38 13.59 5.58
N PRO A 74 -13.31 14.41 5.64
CA PRO A 74 -12.04 14.15 4.96
C PRO A 74 -11.44 12.74 5.17
N GLY A 75 -11.33 12.27 6.41
CA GLY A 75 -10.77 10.93 6.67
C GLY A 75 -11.65 9.77 6.16
N ALA A 76 -12.96 9.96 6.11
CA ALA A 76 -13.87 8.97 5.52
C ALA A 76 -13.80 8.99 3.98
N ALA A 77 -13.54 10.15 3.38
CA ALA A 77 -13.29 10.27 1.95
C ALA A 77 -11.99 9.56 1.56
N ASP A 78 -10.92 9.65 2.35
CA ASP A 78 -9.68 8.90 2.08
C ASP A 78 -9.85 7.37 2.20
N ASP A 79 -10.57 6.88 3.22
CA ASP A 79 -10.95 5.46 3.33
C ASP A 79 -11.82 5.02 2.14
N LEU A 80 -12.78 5.86 1.70
CA LEU A 80 -13.66 5.58 0.57
C LEU A 80 -12.91 5.57 -0.77
N CYS A 81 -11.94 6.45 -0.97
CA CYS A 81 -11.04 6.45 -2.12
C CYS A 81 -10.23 5.15 -2.17
N THR A 82 -9.68 4.74 -1.02
CA THR A 82 -8.92 3.49 -0.85
C THR A 82 -9.75 2.27 -1.27
N ALA A 83 -10.99 2.19 -0.78
CA ALA A 83 -11.95 1.11 -1.08
C ALA A 83 -12.51 1.13 -2.50
N SER A 84 -12.64 2.32 -3.12
CA SER A 84 -13.25 2.47 -4.45
C SER A 84 -12.25 2.28 -5.58
N PHE A 85 -11.03 2.80 -5.43
CA PHE A 85 -10.04 2.83 -6.50
C PHE A 85 -8.88 1.87 -6.25
N GLY A 86 -8.40 1.66 -5.03
CA GLY A 86 -7.24 0.77 -4.81
C GLY A 86 -5.96 1.16 -5.57
N LEU A 87 -5.84 2.43 -5.99
CA LEU A 87 -4.73 2.99 -6.78
C LEU A 87 -3.71 3.66 -5.87
N TYR A 88 -3.08 2.86 -5.00
CA TYR A 88 -2.11 3.33 -4.02
C TYR A 88 -0.92 2.36 -3.87
N PRO A 89 0.28 2.85 -3.53
CA PRO A 89 1.45 2.02 -3.27
C PRO A 89 1.36 1.29 -1.92
N ALA A 90 2.12 0.19 -1.78
CA ALA A 90 2.38 -0.41 -0.47
C ALA A 90 3.25 0.51 0.40
N ARG A 91 3.43 0.16 1.68
CA ARG A 91 4.30 0.90 2.59
C ARG A 91 5.10 -0.09 3.43
N HIS A 92 6.41 0.10 3.46
CA HIS A 92 7.38 -0.79 4.09
C HIS A 92 8.48 0.04 4.75
N PHE A 93 9.19 -0.52 5.75
CA PHE A 93 10.41 0.09 6.27
C PHE A 93 11.57 -0.19 5.31
N GLY A 94 12.37 0.82 4.94
CA GLY A 94 13.41 0.67 3.90
C GLY A 94 14.79 0.18 4.36
N VAL A 95 15.11 0.28 5.65
CA VAL A 95 16.45 -0.06 6.20
C VAL A 95 16.32 -1.30 7.09
N PRO A 96 17.05 -2.41 6.87
CA PRO A 96 17.06 -3.54 7.79
C PRO A 96 17.66 -3.17 9.15
N ALA A 97 17.24 -3.83 10.22
CA ALA A 97 17.85 -3.66 11.53
C ALA A 97 19.25 -4.33 11.55
N GLU A 98 20.21 -3.75 12.27
CA GLU A 98 21.52 -4.40 12.40
C GLU A 98 21.38 -5.73 13.18
N PRO A 99 22.14 -6.79 12.83
CA PRO A 99 22.10 -8.04 13.58
C PRO A 99 22.62 -7.85 15.01
N ALA A 100 21.96 -8.47 16.00
CA ALA A 100 22.35 -8.38 17.40
C ALA A 100 23.81 -8.81 17.62
N ALA A 101 24.60 -7.95 18.28
CA ALA A 101 25.97 -8.27 18.71
C ALA A 101 25.97 -9.16 19.97
N GLY A 102 25.47 -10.39 19.87
CA GLY A 102 25.44 -11.36 20.96
C GLY A 102 24.33 -12.42 20.84
N PRO A 103 24.25 -13.37 21.79
CA PRO A 103 23.13 -14.29 21.87
C PRO A 103 21.82 -13.52 22.14
N ALA A 104 20.72 -13.96 21.53
CA ALA A 104 19.42 -13.32 21.69
C ALA A 104 19.00 -13.25 23.18
N PRO A 105 18.61 -12.06 23.70
CA PRO A 105 18.15 -11.93 25.08
C PRO A 105 16.74 -12.51 25.22
N GLY A 106 16.63 -13.73 25.73
CA GLY A 106 15.35 -14.39 26.02
C GLY A 106 15.45 -15.92 26.10
N PRO A 107 14.41 -16.61 26.57
CA PRO A 107 14.30 -18.06 26.42
C PRO A 107 14.16 -18.43 24.93
N PRO A 108 14.66 -19.59 24.49
CA PRO A 108 14.56 -20.01 23.10
C PRO A 108 13.09 -20.12 22.65
N GLY A 109 12.74 -19.39 21.59
CA GLY A 109 11.37 -19.32 21.06
C GLY A 109 10.55 -18.11 21.52
N ALA A 110 11.06 -17.29 22.45
CA ALA A 110 10.48 -15.97 22.69
C ALA A 110 11.00 -14.97 21.65
N GLU A 111 10.09 -14.30 20.95
CA GLU A 111 10.43 -13.23 20.01
C GLU A 111 10.89 -11.99 20.77
N ILE A 112 11.90 -11.31 20.24
CA ILE A 112 12.44 -10.10 20.88
C ILE A 112 11.48 -8.94 20.60
N SER A 113 11.11 -8.17 21.63
CA SER A 113 10.31 -6.94 21.52
C SER A 113 11.02 -5.88 20.65
N TRP A 114 10.28 -5.09 19.87
CA TRP A 114 10.85 -3.92 19.19
C TRP A 114 11.48 -2.90 20.16
N TRP A 115 10.94 -2.75 21.38
CA TRP A 115 11.46 -1.80 22.39
C TRP A 115 12.88 -2.12 22.86
N HIS A 116 13.30 -3.38 22.76
CA HIS A 116 14.57 -3.88 23.32
C HIS A 116 15.43 -4.65 22.31
N GLY A 117 14.93 -4.87 21.11
CA GLY A 117 15.63 -5.59 20.06
C GLY A 117 16.61 -4.72 19.26
N PRO A 118 17.32 -5.33 18.28
CA PRO A 118 18.21 -4.59 17.41
C PRO A 118 17.46 -3.57 16.56
N THR A 119 18.09 -2.43 16.32
CA THR A 119 17.47 -1.26 15.66
C THR A 119 18.11 -1.01 14.29
N ALA A 120 17.47 -0.14 13.50
CA ALA A 120 17.96 0.38 12.22
C ALA A 120 18.44 1.84 12.37
N HIS A 121 18.84 2.25 13.58
CA HIS A 121 19.33 3.60 13.86
C HIS A 121 20.74 3.78 13.31
N ALA A 122 20.91 4.82 12.49
CA ALA A 122 22.21 5.36 12.14
C ALA A 122 22.36 6.74 12.82
N PRO A 123 23.50 7.11 13.43
CA PRO A 123 23.66 8.37 14.14
C PRO A 123 23.41 9.63 13.29
N ALA A 124 22.87 10.69 13.90
CA ALA A 124 22.46 11.93 13.22
C ALA A 124 23.54 12.56 12.31
N ALA A 125 24.81 12.48 12.69
CA ALA A 125 25.93 13.02 11.92
C ALA A 125 26.15 12.36 10.54
N LEU A 126 25.70 11.12 10.35
CA LEU A 126 25.71 10.44 9.04
C LEU A 126 24.49 10.84 8.19
N ARG A 127 23.33 11.07 8.82
CA ARG A 127 22.06 11.37 8.15
C ARG A 127 22.10 12.61 7.26
N ALA A 128 22.89 13.62 7.64
CA ALA A 128 23.05 14.87 6.87
C ALA A 128 23.97 14.73 5.63
N ARG A 129 24.82 13.70 5.57
CA ARG A 129 25.71 13.42 4.43
C ARG A 129 25.20 12.29 3.54
N GLU A 130 24.59 11.27 4.12
CA GLU A 130 23.97 10.14 3.41
C GLU A 130 22.50 10.40 3.05
N ALA A 131 22.20 11.61 2.59
CA ALA A 131 20.92 11.94 1.97
C ALA A 131 20.78 11.17 0.64
N ARG A 132 20.44 9.88 0.71
CA ARG A 132 20.13 9.05 -0.45
C ARG A 132 18.97 9.72 -1.19
N ALA A 133 19.21 10.12 -2.43
CA ALA A 133 18.12 10.52 -3.31
C ALA A 133 17.11 9.37 -3.35
N ALA A 134 15.84 9.66 -3.02
CA ALA A 134 14.80 8.66 -2.87
C ALA A 134 14.75 7.76 -4.12
N ARG A 135 15.08 6.47 -3.94
CA ARG A 135 15.18 5.48 -5.03
C ARG A 135 13.88 4.75 -5.31
N GLY A 136 12.78 5.18 -4.69
CA GLY A 136 11.44 4.83 -5.16
C GLY A 136 11.33 5.06 -6.67
N LEU A 137 10.47 4.28 -7.32
CA LEU A 137 10.12 4.38 -8.74
C LEU A 137 9.37 5.68 -9.05
N ARG A 138 9.97 6.84 -8.72
CA ARG A 138 9.46 8.14 -9.17
C ARG A 138 9.46 8.13 -10.68
N ARG A 139 8.34 8.60 -11.25
CA ARG A 139 8.10 8.88 -12.66
C ARG A 139 9.41 9.11 -13.41
N ALA A 140 9.70 8.25 -14.39
CA ALA A 140 10.86 8.40 -15.25
C ALA A 140 10.76 9.75 -15.98
N ARG A 141 11.36 10.79 -15.40
CA ARG A 141 11.51 12.09 -16.02
C ARG A 141 12.37 11.86 -17.26
N ARG A 142 11.86 12.21 -18.44
CA ARG A 142 12.61 12.10 -19.70
C ARG A 142 13.89 12.94 -19.59
N ASP A 143 15.01 12.30 -19.27
CA ASP A 143 16.31 12.82 -19.64
C ASP A 143 16.47 12.60 -21.14
N THR A 144 16.14 13.64 -21.91
CA THR A 144 16.56 13.77 -23.31
C THR A 144 18.08 13.98 -23.34
N GLY A 145 18.83 12.88 -23.18
CA GLY A 145 20.28 12.86 -23.13
C GLY A 145 20.79 11.52 -23.67
N ALA A 146 21.44 11.55 -24.83
CA ALA A 146 21.88 10.34 -25.53
C ALA A 146 22.94 9.56 -24.73
N SER A 147 22.94 8.24 -24.88
CA SER A 147 24.16 7.44 -24.73
C SER A 147 24.18 6.28 -25.71
N THR A 148 25.30 6.20 -26.44
CA THR A 148 25.52 5.32 -27.58
C THR A 148 25.84 3.89 -27.15
N VAL A 149 25.22 2.92 -27.81
CA VAL A 149 25.59 1.50 -27.71
C VAL A 149 27.01 1.30 -28.24
N VAL A 150 27.92 0.82 -27.39
CA VAL A 150 29.26 0.36 -27.79
C VAL A 150 29.21 -1.15 -28.04
N PRO A 151 29.45 -1.64 -29.27
CA PRO A 151 29.53 -3.08 -29.52
C PRO A 151 30.89 -3.63 -29.05
N SER A 152 30.88 -4.50 -28.05
CA SER A 152 32.08 -5.23 -27.64
C SER A 152 32.41 -6.33 -28.67
N GLY A 153 33.53 -6.19 -29.38
CA GLY A 153 33.94 -7.12 -30.43
C GLY A 153 34.53 -8.43 -29.88
N ALA A 154 33.87 -9.55 -30.15
CA ALA A 154 34.39 -10.89 -29.87
C ALA A 154 35.18 -11.45 -31.06
N LYS A 155 36.39 -11.96 -30.81
CA LYS A 155 37.21 -12.66 -31.83
C LYS A 155 36.75 -14.12 -32.02
N PRO A 156 36.76 -14.66 -33.26
CA PRO A 156 36.40 -16.05 -33.50
C PRO A 156 37.53 -17.02 -33.10
N GLY A 157 37.19 -18.03 -32.29
CA GLY A 157 38.05 -19.16 -31.93
C GLY A 157 37.47 -20.49 -32.42
N THR A 158 38.32 -21.36 -32.97
CA THR A 158 37.97 -22.61 -33.68
C THR A 158 37.29 -23.65 -32.76
N PRO A 159 36.27 -24.40 -33.21
CA PRO A 159 35.47 -25.27 -32.33
C PRO A 159 36.16 -26.59 -31.97
N GLY A 160 36.59 -26.73 -30.72
CA GLY A 160 36.99 -28.00 -30.12
C GLY A 160 35.79 -28.89 -29.81
N LYS A 161 35.75 -30.11 -30.37
CA LYS A 161 34.70 -31.10 -30.11
C LYS A 161 34.82 -31.69 -28.69
N HIS A 162 34.20 -31.05 -27.71
CA HIS A 162 34.04 -31.62 -26.37
C HIS A 162 32.59 -32.05 -26.10
N ARG A 163 32.48 -33.29 -25.64
CA ARG A 163 31.23 -33.99 -25.30
C ARG A 163 30.55 -33.24 -24.14
N LYS A 164 29.44 -32.55 -24.42
CA LYS A 164 28.75 -31.68 -23.43
C LYS A 164 28.24 -32.52 -22.25
N PRO A 165 28.73 -32.30 -21.01
CA PRO A 165 28.20 -32.99 -19.85
C PRO A 165 26.80 -32.45 -19.52
N GLU A 166 25.92 -33.32 -19.03
CA GLU A 166 24.52 -32.99 -18.73
C GLU A 166 24.39 -31.93 -17.61
N GLN A 167 25.43 -31.75 -16.81
CA GLN A 167 25.58 -30.68 -15.82
C GLN A 167 25.47 -29.26 -16.42
N SER A 168 25.82 -29.05 -17.70
CA SER A 168 25.61 -27.75 -18.36
C SER A 168 24.14 -27.48 -18.74
N ARG A 169 23.25 -28.48 -18.67
CA ARG A 169 21.80 -28.28 -18.85
C ARG A 169 21.12 -27.97 -17.52
N SER A 170 21.49 -28.63 -16.43
CA SER A 170 20.94 -28.34 -15.10
C SER A 170 21.33 -26.95 -14.59
N SER A 171 22.58 -26.52 -14.80
CA SER A 171 23.03 -25.16 -14.43
C SER A 171 22.40 -24.07 -15.29
N ALA A 172 22.16 -24.32 -16.58
CA ALA A 172 21.43 -23.41 -17.46
C ALA A 172 19.94 -23.31 -17.06
N ALA A 173 19.28 -24.44 -16.82
CA ALA A 173 17.88 -24.47 -16.38
C ALA A 173 17.69 -23.75 -15.04
N GLY A 174 18.54 -24.03 -14.04
CA GLY A 174 18.52 -23.33 -12.76
C GLY A 174 18.87 -21.83 -12.85
N THR A 175 19.59 -21.41 -13.89
CA THR A 175 19.85 -19.97 -14.16
C THR A 175 18.65 -19.32 -14.83
N GLN A 176 17.97 -20.02 -15.74
CA GLN A 176 16.73 -19.55 -16.38
C GLN A 176 15.59 -19.43 -15.35
N ASP A 177 15.43 -20.38 -14.44
CA ASP A 177 14.41 -20.31 -13.38
C ASP A 177 14.70 -19.19 -12.36
N ARG A 178 15.96 -19.02 -11.94
CA ARG A 178 16.36 -17.84 -11.13
C ARG A 178 16.09 -16.53 -11.85
N SER A 179 16.38 -16.44 -13.15
CA SER A 179 16.06 -15.25 -13.97
C SER A 179 14.56 -15.01 -14.01
N ALA A 180 13.75 -16.05 -14.25
CA ALA A 180 12.30 -15.95 -14.25
C ALA A 180 11.74 -15.59 -12.86
N ALA A 181 12.34 -16.06 -11.76
CA ALA A 181 11.95 -15.67 -10.40
C ALA A 181 12.26 -14.19 -10.12
N ALA A 182 13.42 -13.69 -10.55
CA ALA A 182 13.77 -12.27 -10.43
C ALA A 182 12.85 -11.38 -11.29
N GLU A 183 12.61 -11.75 -12.55
CA GLU A 183 11.66 -11.07 -13.44
C GLU A 183 10.23 -11.01 -12.84
N ARG A 184 9.74 -12.14 -12.32
CA ARG A 184 8.44 -12.25 -11.64
C ARG A 184 8.35 -11.34 -10.41
N ARG A 185 9.41 -11.29 -9.59
CA ARG A 185 9.51 -10.40 -8.42
C ARG A 185 9.47 -8.93 -8.84
N ILE A 186 10.24 -8.52 -9.85
CA ILE A 186 10.25 -7.14 -10.36
C ILE A 186 8.85 -6.73 -10.84
N ALA A 187 8.17 -7.59 -11.62
CA ALA A 187 6.82 -7.32 -12.09
C ALA A 187 5.78 -7.27 -10.95
N ALA A 188 5.90 -8.15 -9.93
CA ALA A 188 5.03 -8.14 -8.76
C ALA A 188 5.22 -6.87 -7.90
N ARG A 189 6.48 -6.47 -7.64
CA ARG A 189 6.81 -5.22 -6.94
C ARG A 189 6.26 -4.01 -7.67
N LEU A 190 6.45 -3.94 -8.99
CA LEU A 190 5.94 -2.86 -9.83
C LEU A 190 4.41 -2.74 -9.74
N LEU A 191 3.66 -3.84 -9.82
CA LEU A 191 2.20 -3.86 -9.68
C LEU A 191 1.72 -3.50 -8.26
N LEU A 192 2.52 -3.80 -7.22
CA LEU A 192 2.17 -3.51 -5.84
C LEU A 192 2.44 -2.03 -5.47
N ALA A 193 3.49 -1.43 -6.03
CA ALA A 193 3.79 0.00 -5.94
C ALA A 193 2.87 0.84 -6.86
N HIS A 194 2.60 0.36 -8.07
CA HIS A 194 1.79 1.05 -9.09
C HIS A 194 0.66 0.12 -9.57
N PRO A 195 -0.51 0.12 -8.91
CA PRO A 195 -1.61 -0.81 -9.23
C PRO A 195 -2.29 -0.58 -10.58
N LEU A 196 -1.83 0.39 -11.36
CA LEU A 196 -2.13 0.59 -12.78
C LEU A 196 -0.81 0.87 -13.51
N VAL A 197 -0.47 0.02 -14.49
CA VAL A 197 0.71 0.16 -15.36
C VAL A 197 0.23 0.13 -16.81
N THR A 198 0.57 1.15 -17.59
CA THR A 198 0.16 1.32 -18.99
C THR A 198 1.35 1.19 -19.94
N ALA A 199 1.09 0.86 -21.20
CA ALA A 199 2.10 0.71 -22.25
C ALA A 199 2.75 2.03 -22.71
N SER A 200 2.19 3.17 -22.32
CA SER A 200 2.62 4.53 -22.70
C SER A 200 2.91 5.45 -21.50
N GLY A 201 2.70 4.97 -20.27
CA GLY A 201 2.85 5.75 -19.05
C GLY A 201 4.25 5.75 -18.44
N PRO A 202 4.41 6.34 -17.24
CA PRO A 202 5.72 6.48 -16.57
C PRO A 202 6.40 5.16 -16.19
N HIS A 203 5.69 4.03 -16.30
CA HIS A 203 6.16 2.68 -15.98
C HIS A 203 6.09 1.72 -17.19
N ALA A 204 5.99 2.26 -18.41
CA ALA A 204 5.83 1.49 -19.65
C ALA A 204 6.90 0.39 -19.84
N ASP A 205 8.15 0.65 -19.47
CA ASP A 205 9.25 -0.31 -19.59
C ASP A 205 9.02 -1.62 -18.81
N GLY A 206 8.22 -1.58 -17.75
CA GLY A 206 7.84 -2.76 -16.97
C GLY A 206 6.63 -3.52 -17.52
N PHE A 207 5.83 -2.92 -18.40
CA PHE A 207 4.62 -3.54 -18.94
C PHE A 207 4.88 -4.82 -19.76
N PRO A 208 5.90 -4.92 -20.63
CA PRO A 208 6.26 -6.17 -21.30
C PRO A 208 6.59 -7.31 -20.32
N LEU A 209 7.19 -6.98 -19.17
CA LEU A 209 7.55 -7.96 -18.15
C LEU A 209 6.29 -8.53 -17.44
N ILE A 210 5.34 -7.65 -17.12
CA ILE A 210 4.03 -8.05 -16.59
C ILE A 210 3.30 -8.93 -17.61
N ARG A 211 3.23 -8.53 -18.88
CA ARG A 211 2.58 -9.33 -19.94
C ARG A 211 3.22 -10.71 -20.12
N ARG A 212 4.55 -10.81 -20.02
CA ARG A 212 5.30 -12.08 -20.13
C ARG A 212 4.98 -13.07 -19.01
N HIS A 213 4.74 -12.58 -17.79
CA HIS A 213 4.49 -13.40 -16.60
C HIS A 213 3.04 -13.38 -16.13
N ARG A 214 2.10 -12.86 -16.95
CA ARG A 214 0.73 -12.51 -16.54
C ARG A 214 -0.01 -13.67 -15.87
N ASP A 215 0.08 -14.89 -16.42
CA ASP A 215 -0.74 -16.03 -15.96
C ASP A 215 -0.33 -16.44 -14.54
N TRP A 216 0.99 -16.50 -14.29
CA TRP A 216 1.56 -16.72 -12.96
C TRP A 216 1.30 -15.55 -12.01
N LEU A 217 1.44 -14.30 -12.47
CA LEU A 217 1.17 -13.12 -11.62
C LEU A 217 -0.29 -13.11 -11.15
N THR A 218 -1.24 -13.37 -12.04
CA THR A 218 -2.67 -13.45 -11.71
C THR A 218 -2.95 -14.55 -10.69
N GLU A 219 -2.44 -15.77 -10.91
CA GLU A 219 -2.58 -16.89 -9.96
C GLU A 219 -2.00 -16.54 -8.57
N ARG A 220 -0.82 -15.89 -8.53
CA ARG A 220 -0.14 -15.57 -7.27
C ARG A 220 -0.80 -14.42 -6.50
N PHE A 221 -1.24 -13.36 -7.18
CA PHE A 221 -1.96 -12.26 -6.53
C PHE A 221 -3.32 -12.72 -6.00
N ASP A 222 -4.01 -13.60 -6.71
CA ASP A 222 -5.27 -14.20 -6.24
C ASP A 222 -5.03 -15.15 -5.04
N THR A 223 -4.10 -16.10 -5.18
CA THR A 223 -3.82 -17.11 -4.12
C THR A 223 -3.30 -16.47 -2.82
N LEU A 224 -2.38 -15.50 -2.91
CA LEU A 224 -1.78 -14.89 -1.71
C LEU A 224 -2.64 -13.78 -1.12
N LEU A 225 -3.19 -12.90 -1.96
CA LEU A 225 -3.81 -11.64 -1.52
C LEU A 225 -5.29 -11.53 -1.90
N GLY A 226 -5.84 -12.48 -2.67
CA GLY A 226 -7.20 -12.37 -3.21
C GLY A 226 -7.37 -11.12 -4.06
N TYR A 227 -6.34 -10.70 -4.79
CA TYR A 227 -6.38 -9.53 -5.66
C TYR A 227 -6.42 -9.93 -7.13
N ARG A 228 -7.47 -9.47 -7.81
CA ARG A 228 -7.65 -9.68 -9.25
C ARG A 228 -6.65 -8.83 -10.03
N LEU A 229 -5.77 -9.47 -10.79
CA LEU A 229 -4.95 -8.83 -11.81
C LEU A 229 -5.64 -8.92 -13.17
N VAL A 230 -5.90 -7.78 -13.81
CA VAL A 230 -6.39 -7.69 -15.20
C VAL A 230 -5.23 -7.23 -16.08
N VAL A 231 -4.88 -7.99 -17.12
CA VAL A 231 -3.83 -7.62 -18.08
C VAL A 231 -4.45 -7.53 -19.48
N GLY A 232 -4.75 -6.31 -19.90
CA GLY A 232 -5.25 -5.98 -21.23
C GLY A 232 -4.14 -5.84 -22.27
N PRO A 233 -4.47 -5.37 -23.50
CA PRO A 233 -3.49 -5.14 -24.56
C PRO A 233 -2.49 -4.03 -24.20
N TRP A 234 -2.98 -2.96 -23.58
CA TRP A 234 -2.24 -1.71 -23.34
C TRP A 234 -2.07 -1.33 -21.86
N HIS A 235 -2.67 -2.08 -20.94
CA HIS A 235 -2.56 -1.81 -19.50
C HIS A 235 -2.61 -3.09 -18.66
N ALA A 236 -2.07 -3.01 -17.44
CA ALA A 236 -2.20 -4.00 -16.39
C ALA A 236 -2.71 -3.32 -15.12
N ARG A 237 -3.68 -3.94 -14.45
CA ARG A 237 -4.45 -3.37 -13.35
C ARG A 237 -4.56 -4.38 -12.20
N LEU A 238 -3.91 -4.10 -11.07
CA LEU A 238 -4.03 -4.88 -9.84
C LEU A 238 -5.16 -4.30 -8.97
N CYS A 239 -6.33 -4.93 -8.97
CA CYS A 239 -7.48 -4.50 -8.18
C CYS A 239 -7.29 -4.81 -6.69
N LYS A 240 -6.54 -3.94 -5.99
CA LYS A 240 -6.49 -3.91 -4.52
C LYS A 240 -7.89 -3.60 -3.98
N ALA A 241 -8.35 -4.40 -3.02
CA ALA A 241 -9.67 -4.21 -2.41
C ALA A 241 -9.69 -3.10 -1.35
N GLY A 242 -8.54 -2.77 -0.74
CA GLY A 242 -8.45 -2.01 0.50
C GLY A 242 -8.20 -2.92 1.73
N LEU A 243 -8.04 -2.28 2.90
CA LEU A 243 -7.75 -2.95 4.18
C LEU A 243 -8.85 -2.72 5.25
N GLY A 244 -9.92 -2.01 4.90
CA GLY A 244 -11.00 -1.61 5.80
C GLY A 244 -10.85 -0.19 6.38
N PRO A 245 -11.70 0.19 7.36
CA PRO A 245 -11.70 1.51 7.97
C PRO A 245 -10.38 1.87 8.68
N GLY A 246 -10.00 3.15 8.63
CA GLY A 246 -8.79 3.66 9.28
C GLY A 246 -7.48 3.23 8.61
N ALA A 247 -7.55 2.63 7.42
CA ALA A 247 -6.40 2.18 6.65
C ALA A 247 -6.21 2.98 5.34
N ALA A 248 -6.86 4.15 5.26
CA ALA A 248 -6.74 5.17 4.23
C ALA A 248 -5.36 5.29 3.55
N ARG A 249 -5.43 5.56 2.24
CA ARG A 249 -4.34 6.03 1.39
C ARG A 249 -4.84 7.28 0.66
N ARG A 250 -4.75 8.41 1.36
CA ARG A 250 -5.09 9.73 0.85
C ARG A 250 -4.40 9.97 -0.49
N LEU A 251 -5.19 10.40 -1.48
CA LEU A 251 -4.68 10.85 -2.76
C LEU A 251 -4.13 12.27 -2.62
N GLU A 252 -3.07 12.56 -3.36
CA GLU A 252 -2.42 13.88 -3.41
C GLU A 252 -2.41 14.36 -4.86
N HIS A 253 -2.64 15.66 -5.08
CA HIS A 253 -2.70 16.25 -6.42
C HIS A 253 -1.35 16.06 -7.15
N PRO A 254 -1.30 15.40 -8.33
CA PRO A 254 -0.06 15.00 -9.00
C PRO A 254 1.01 16.09 -9.18
N GLY A 255 0.61 17.33 -9.47
CA GLY A 255 1.52 18.48 -9.62
C GLY A 255 1.92 19.23 -8.34
N THR A 256 1.04 19.38 -7.36
CA THR A 256 1.24 20.26 -6.18
C THR A 256 1.51 19.49 -4.88
N GLY A 257 1.19 18.20 -4.81
CA GLY A 257 1.21 17.41 -3.57
C GLY A 257 0.12 17.81 -2.56
N ALA A 258 -0.85 18.65 -2.95
CA ALA A 258 -1.94 19.03 -2.07
C ALA A 258 -2.84 17.80 -1.76
N PRO A 259 -3.26 17.58 -0.51
CA PRO A 259 -4.19 16.49 -0.19
C PRO A 259 -5.54 16.70 -0.88
N PHE A 260 -6.14 15.61 -1.38
CA PHE A 260 -7.48 15.67 -1.96
C PHE A 260 -8.53 16.09 -0.92
N THR A 261 -9.47 16.91 -1.38
CA THR A 261 -10.69 17.28 -0.65
C THR A 261 -11.81 16.26 -0.92
N PRO A 262 -12.84 16.16 -0.06
CA PRO A 262 -14.05 15.39 -0.37
C PRO A 262 -14.69 15.79 -1.71
N GLY A 263 -14.73 17.10 -2.02
CA GLY A 263 -15.25 17.60 -3.30
C GLY A 263 -14.36 17.23 -4.49
N GLY A 264 -13.03 17.23 -4.35
CA GLY A 264 -12.10 16.76 -5.38
C GLY A 264 -12.30 15.27 -5.71
N TYR A 265 -12.55 14.43 -4.70
CA TYR A 265 -12.96 13.04 -4.93
C TYR A 265 -14.35 12.93 -5.57
N ALA A 266 -15.30 13.80 -5.21
CA ALA A 266 -16.63 13.83 -5.83
C ALA A 266 -16.57 14.20 -7.32
N GLN A 267 -15.79 15.22 -7.69
CA GLN A 267 -15.55 15.60 -9.09
C GLN A 267 -14.84 14.49 -9.87
N LEU A 268 -13.87 13.80 -9.26
CA LEU A 268 -13.18 12.65 -9.86
C LEU A 268 -14.13 11.49 -10.15
N ALA A 269 -14.96 11.10 -9.18
CA ALA A 269 -15.95 10.04 -9.37
C ALA A 269 -17.05 10.43 -10.38
N LEU A 270 -17.48 11.69 -10.38
CA LEU A 270 -18.48 12.23 -11.32
C LEU A 270 -17.96 12.26 -12.76
N ALA A 271 -16.71 12.70 -12.96
CA ALA A 271 -16.06 12.66 -14.27
C ALA A 271 -15.92 11.21 -14.76
N LEU A 272 -15.40 10.29 -13.92
CA LEU A 272 -15.32 8.87 -14.27
C LEU A 272 -16.68 8.27 -14.65
N ALA A 273 -17.76 8.61 -13.93
CA ALA A 273 -19.11 8.15 -14.24
C ALA A 273 -19.52 8.48 -15.69
N LEU A 274 -19.16 9.66 -16.18
CA LEU A 274 -19.49 10.14 -17.52
C LEU A 274 -18.51 9.65 -18.61
N LEU A 275 -17.28 9.29 -18.24
CA LEU A 275 -16.22 8.88 -19.18
C LEU A 275 -16.27 7.40 -19.56
N VAL A 276 -16.89 6.53 -18.75
CA VAL A 276 -16.99 5.09 -19.02
C VAL A 276 -17.53 4.79 -20.43
N ASP A 277 -18.63 5.43 -20.83
CA ASP A 277 -19.29 5.25 -22.13
C ASP A 277 -19.08 6.46 -23.09
N ALA A 278 -18.17 7.38 -22.78
CA ALA A 278 -17.90 8.56 -23.59
C ALA A 278 -17.26 8.23 -24.96
N PRO A 279 -17.40 9.11 -25.98
CA PRO A 279 -16.57 9.03 -27.18
C PRO A 279 -15.08 9.24 -26.84
N GLU A 280 -14.19 8.65 -27.62
CA GLU A 280 -12.73 8.81 -27.49
C GLU A 280 -12.27 10.26 -27.68
N GLN A 281 -13.00 11.04 -28.47
CA GLN A 281 -12.80 12.48 -28.63
C GLN A 281 -14.02 13.21 -28.05
N LEU A 282 -13.81 13.97 -26.98
CA LEU A 282 -14.89 14.56 -26.18
C LEU A 282 -14.65 16.07 -25.97
N PRO A 283 -15.52 16.96 -26.49
CA PRO A 283 -15.44 18.39 -26.18
C PRO A 283 -15.54 18.66 -24.67
N LEU A 284 -14.61 19.44 -24.13
CA LEU A 284 -14.53 19.77 -22.71
C LEU A 284 -15.84 20.39 -22.20
N GLY A 285 -16.39 21.36 -22.94
CA GLY A 285 -17.68 21.99 -22.61
C GLY A 285 -18.84 20.99 -22.51
N ARG A 286 -18.85 19.90 -23.30
CA ARG A 286 -19.86 18.83 -23.22
C ARG A 286 -19.72 18.03 -21.93
N LEU A 287 -18.48 17.71 -21.53
CA LEU A 287 -18.22 17.04 -20.25
C LEU A 287 -18.61 17.95 -19.07
N LEU A 288 -18.17 19.21 -19.06
CA LEU A 288 -18.47 20.18 -18.01
C LEU A 288 -19.98 20.50 -17.92
N ALA A 289 -20.70 20.53 -19.04
CA ALA A 289 -22.16 20.65 -19.04
C ALA A 289 -22.84 19.42 -18.43
N ALA A 290 -22.39 18.20 -18.79
CA ALA A 290 -22.91 16.96 -18.23
C ALA A 290 -22.61 16.83 -16.72
N MET A 291 -21.41 17.19 -16.27
CA MET A 291 -21.05 17.25 -14.85
C MET A 291 -21.93 18.25 -14.10
N ARG A 292 -22.11 19.47 -14.62
CA ARG A 292 -23.02 20.49 -14.03
C ARG A 292 -24.48 20.03 -13.96
N ALA A 293 -24.94 19.20 -14.92
CA ALA A 293 -26.30 18.66 -14.94
C ALA A 293 -26.50 17.46 -14.00
N ALA A 294 -25.44 16.68 -13.73
CA ALA A 294 -25.47 15.51 -12.85
C ALA A 294 -25.10 15.80 -11.38
N ALA A 295 -24.45 16.94 -11.13
CA ALA A 295 -24.13 17.44 -9.79
C ALA A 295 -25.39 17.71 -8.94
N SER A 296 -25.28 17.46 -7.65
CA SER A 296 -26.30 17.78 -6.65
C SER A 296 -26.27 19.26 -6.27
N VAL A 297 -27.32 19.73 -5.59
CA VAL A 297 -27.40 21.13 -5.12
C VAL A 297 -26.36 21.44 -4.04
N GLN A 298 -25.85 20.39 -3.38
CA GLN A 298 -24.87 20.43 -2.31
C GLN A 298 -23.41 20.60 -2.82
N ASP A 299 -23.12 20.31 -4.08
CA ASP A 299 -21.75 20.29 -4.67
C ASP A 299 -21.17 21.69 -4.99
N ARG A 300 -21.37 22.70 -4.12
CA ARG A 300 -21.24 24.13 -4.48
C ARG A 300 -20.12 24.94 -3.82
N ALA A 301 -19.20 24.32 -3.09
CA ALA A 301 -17.98 24.99 -2.60
C ALA A 301 -16.76 24.60 -3.46
N ASP A 302 -15.89 25.57 -3.77
CA ASP A 302 -14.55 25.41 -4.41
C ASP A 302 -14.44 24.52 -5.67
N VAL A 303 -15.55 24.35 -6.40
CA VAL A 303 -15.67 23.54 -7.63
C VAL A 303 -14.50 23.67 -8.61
N PRO A 304 -13.93 24.86 -8.92
CA PRO A 304 -12.81 24.96 -9.86
C PRO A 304 -11.53 24.26 -9.39
N ALA A 305 -11.21 24.32 -8.09
CA ALA A 305 -10.02 23.70 -7.53
C ALA A 305 -10.18 22.17 -7.47
N ASP A 306 -11.35 21.71 -7.03
CA ASP A 306 -11.71 20.30 -6.96
C ASP A 306 -11.77 19.65 -8.36
N LEU A 307 -12.27 20.39 -9.36
CA LEU A 307 -12.27 19.98 -10.76
C LEU A 307 -10.84 19.87 -11.30
N ALA A 308 -9.96 20.83 -10.99
CA ALA A 308 -8.55 20.76 -11.38
C ALA A 308 -7.83 19.56 -10.73
N MET A 309 -8.09 19.26 -9.46
CA MET A 309 -7.60 18.03 -8.82
C MET A 309 -8.06 16.77 -9.57
N ALA A 310 -9.36 16.66 -9.86
CA ALA A 310 -9.93 15.53 -10.58
C ALA A 310 -9.30 15.33 -11.96
N PHE A 311 -9.20 16.40 -12.77
CA PHE A 311 -8.65 16.34 -14.12
C PHE A 311 -7.14 16.04 -14.11
N ALA A 312 -6.37 16.61 -13.17
CA ALA A 312 -4.95 16.30 -13.01
C ALA A 312 -4.72 14.82 -12.68
N THR A 313 -5.56 14.22 -11.82
CA THR A 313 -5.50 12.78 -11.51
C THR A 313 -5.94 11.91 -12.70
N LEU A 314 -6.98 12.31 -13.45
CA LEU A 314 -7.40 11.57 -14.64
C LEU A 314 -6.33 11.57 -15.75
N ALA A 315 -5.57 12.67 -15.89
CA ALA A 315 -4.38 12.71 -16.73
C ALA A 315 -3.25 11.81 -16.20
N ASP A 316 -3.06 11.77 -14.87
CA ASP A 316 -2.02 10.93 -14.27
C ASP A 316 -2.29 9.43 -14.40
N TRP A 317 -3.57 9.04 -14.34
CA TRP A 317 -4.05 7.69 -14.64
C TRP A 317 -4.25 7.44 -16.15
N GLN A 318 -3.96 8.43 -16.99
CA GLN A 318 -4.08 8.42 -18.45
C GLN A 318 -5.50 8.13 -18.99
N VAL A 319 -6.52 8.30 -18.16
CA VAL A 319 -7.93 8.24 -18.57
C VAL A 319 -8.28 9.42 -19.48
N LEU A 320 -7.64 10.57 -19.25
CA LEU A 320 -7.76 11.77 -20.09
C LEU A 320 -6.38 12.20 -20.62
N ALA A 321 -6.36 12.71 -21.84
CA ALA A 321 -5.25 13.43 -22.45
C ALA A 321 -5.76 14.69 -23.17
N ASP A 322 -4.82 15.52 -23.63
CA ASP A 322 -5.09 16.79 -24.33
C ASP A 322 -5.94 17.80 -23.52
N ILE A 323 -5.81 17.74 -22.19
CA ILE A 323 -6.47 18.67 -21.27
C ILE A 323 -5.83 20.07 -21.42
N PRO A 324 -6.61 21.14 -21.64
CA PRO A 324 -6.09 22.50 -21.70
C PRO A 324 -5.59 22.96 -20.32
N VAL A 325 -4.69 23.95 -20.32
CA VAL A 325 -4.15 24.53 -19.07
C VAL A 325 -5.24 25.30 -18.30
N ASP A 326 -6.15 25.95 -19.03
CA ASP A 326 -7.34 26.59 -18.46
C ASP A 326 -8.60 25.79 -18.84
N LEU A 327 -9.31 25.27 -17.83
CA LEU A 327 -10.56 24.53 -18.03
C LEU A 327 -11.74 25.43 -18.45
N ALA A 328 -11.56 26.75 -18.48
CA ALA A 328 -12.52 27.68 -19.08
C ALA A 328 -12.50 27.65 -20.63
N GLU A 329 -11.51 27.02 -21.26
CA GLU A 329 -11.46 26.78 -22.71
C GLU A 329 -12.43 25.67 -23.13
N GLU A 330 -13.75 25.86 -22.92
CA GLU A 330 -14.81 24.86 -23.16
C GLU A 330 -14.82 24.29 -24.60
N GLY A 331 -14.20 24.97 -25.57
CA GLY A 331 -14.03 24.52 -26.95
C GLY A 331 -12.89 23.51 -27.19
N ALA A 332 -12.05 23.22 -26.19
CA ALA A 332 -11.02 22.19 -26.28
C ALA A 332 -11.64 20.78 -26.44
N VAL A 333 -10.92 19.88 -27.10
CA VAL A 333 -11.31 18.47 -27.26
C VAL A 333 -10.34 17.59 -26.47
N LEU A 334 -10.90 16.80 -25.56
CA LEU A 334 -10.16 15.84 -24.73
C LEU A 334 -10.06 14.50 -25.46
N THR A 335 -8.93 13.82 -25.32
CA THR A 335 -8.79 12.41 -25.68
C THR A 335 -9.12 11.54 -24.46
N VAL A 336 -10.00 10.53 -24.62
CA VAL A 336 -10.55 9.69 -23.54
C VAL A 336 -10.17 8.22 -23.74
N ASP A 337 -9.43 7.63 -22.81
CA ASP A 337 -9.22 6.18 -22.75
C ASP A 337 -10.36 5.51 -21.96
N ARG A 338 -11.32 4.95 -22.70
CA ARG A 338 -12.46 4.19 -22.15
C ARG A 338 -12.06 2.88 -21.46
N GLU A 339 -10.98 2.23 -21.87
CA GLU A 339 -10.55 0.99 -21.21
C GLU A 339 -10.01 1.32 -19.81
N LEU A 340 -9.22 2.39 -19.70
CA LEU A 340 -8.73 2.90 -18.42
C LEU A 340 -9.85 3.48 -17.56
N ALA A 341 -10.82 4.21 -18.13
CA ALA A 341 -12.00 4.68 -17.41
C ALA A 341 -12.77 3.53 -16.73
N ARG A 342 -12.87 2.36 -17.39
CA ARG A 342 -13.50 1.14 -16.85
C ARG A 342 -12.58 0.34 -15.92
N ALA A 343 -11.26 0.42 -16.07
CA ALA A 343 -10.29 -0.33 -15.27
C ALA A 343 -9.91 0.37 -13.95
N VAL A 344 -10.05 1.69 -13.85
CA VAL A 344 -9.74 2.47 -12.64
C VAL A 344 -10.56 2.00 -11.42
N PRO A 345 -11.91 1.92 -11.46
CA PRO A 345 -12.72 1.46 -10.34
C PRO A 345 -12.41 -0.01 -9.97
N ALA A 346 -12.16 -0.26 -8.68
CA ALA A 346 -11.94 -1.60 -8.12
C ALA A 346 -13.07 -2.03 -7.18
N GLY A 347 -13.60 -1.11 -6.37
CA GLY A 347 -14.77 -1.34 -5.52
C GLY A 347 -16.07 -1.37 -6.33
N THR A 348 -17.10 -1.99 -5.76
CA THR A 348 -18.43 -2.11 -6.42
C THR A 348 -19.50 -1.37 -5.60
N PRO A 349 -19.72 -0.05 -5.82
CA PRO A 349 -20.71 0.75 -5.08
C PRO A 349 -22.14 0.18 -5.11
N ALA A 350 -22.50 -0.57 -6.15
CA ALA A 350 -23.78 -1.26 -6.25
C ALA A 350 -24.00 -2.36 -5.18
N LEU A 351 -22.92 -2.90 -4.61
CA LEU A 351 -22.97 -3.95 -3.57
C LEU A 351 -22.94 -3.39 -2.13
N ALA A 352 -23.00 -2.07 -1.97
CA ALA A 352 -23.02 -1.39 -0.68
C ALA A 352 -24.24 -0.47 -0.56
N ALA A 353 -24.80 -0.38 0.65
CA ALA A 353 -25.92 0.52 0.96
C ALA A 353 -25.45 1.98 1.11
N ASP A 354 -24.27 2.17 1.69
CA ASP A 354 -23.65 3.46 1.99
C ASP A 354 -22.11 3.37 1.88
N ALA A 355 -21.44 4.51 2.03
CA ALA A 355 -19.98 4.63 1.99
C ALA A 355 -19.27 3.74 3.03
N ALA A 356 -19.77 3.71 4.27
CA ALA A 356 -19.19 2.92 5.36
C ALA A 356 -19.29 1.41 5.09
N GLY A 357 -20.38 0.98 4.45
CA GLY A 357 -20.57 -0.37 3.95
C GLY A 357 -19.55 -0.73 2.88
N LEU A 358 -19.26 0.16 1.92
CA LEU A 358 -18.22 -0.10 0.91
C LEU A 358 -16.83 -0.22 1.56
N ILE A 359 -16.48 0.69 2.47
CA ILE A 359 -15.21 0.67 3.21
C ILE A 359 -15.07 -0.60 4.06
N ARG A 360 -16.15 -1.05 4.73
CA ARG A 360 -16.14 -2.30 5.49
C ARG A 360 -15.90 -3.50 4.57
N ARG A 361 -16.65 -3.60 3.47
CA ARG A 361 -16.53 -4.71 2.49
C ARG A 361 -15.15 -4.79 1.83
N ALA A 362 -14.50 -3.66 1.62
CA ALA A 362 -13.10 -3.60 1.15
C ALA A 362 -12.13 -4.38 2.05
N GLY A 363 -12.32 -4.33 3.37
CA GLY A 363 -11.52 -5.06 4.35
C GLY A 363 -11.97 -6.50 4.63
N GLU A 364 -13.10 -6.95 4.08
CA GLU A 364 -13.62 -8.31 4.30
C GLU A 364 -12.81 -9.34 3.48
N ALA A 365 -12.17 -10.27 4.20
CA ALA A 365 -11.45 -11.42 3.64
C ALA A 365 -11.27 -12.49 4.73
N GLU A 366 -11.03 -13.73 4.31
CA GLU A 366 -10.60 -14.82 5.22
C GLU A 366 -9.40 -14.39 6.08
N PRO A 367 -9.31 -14.78 7.37
CA PRO A 367 -8.35 -14.20 8.32
C PRO A 367 -6.90 -14.18 7.81
N GLY A 368 -6.43 -15.29 7.22
CA GLY A 368 -5.08 -15.35 6.66
C GLY A 368 -4.86 -14.46 5.44
N THR A 369 -5.88 -14.27 4.59
CA THR A 369 -5.81 -13.32 3.47
C THR A 369 -5.83 -11.88 3.99
N ALA A 370 -6.64 -11.57 4.99
CA ALA A 370 -6.67 -10.25 5.62
C ALA A 370 -5.31 -9.87 6.25
N VAL A 371 -4.67 -10.79 6.97
CA VAL A 371 -3.31 -10.58 7.53
C VAL A 371 -2.27 -10.43 6.42
N ARG A 372 -2.30 -11.26 5.37
CA ARG A 372 -1.37 -11.14 4.23
C ARG A 372 -1.53 -9.82 3.45
N ARG A 373 -2.75 -9.32 3.28
CA ARG A 373 -3.01 -7.98 2.70
C ARG A 373 -2.38 -6.88 3.54
N ARG A 374 -2.54 -6.92 4.88
CA ARG A 374 -1.90 -5.95 5.78
C ARG A 374 -0.38 -6.03 5.68
N LEU A 375 0.21 -7.22 5.78
CA LEU A 375 1.66 -7.43 5.64
C LEU A 375 2.23 -6.91 4.30
N ALA A 376 1.47 -7.00 3.21
CA ALA A 376 1.87 -6.54 1.88
C ALA A 376 1.63 -5.04 1.62
N GLU A 377 0.98 -4.30 2.53
CA GLU A 377 0.55 -2.92 2.28
C GLU A 377 0.80 -1.93 3.42
N THR A 378 1.09 -2.40 4.64
CA THR A 378 1.41 -1.56 5.82
C THR A 378 2.81 -1.87 6.37
N PRO A 379 3.54 -0.89 6.93
CA PRO A 379 4.94 -1.09 7.33
C PRO A 379 5.15 -2.16 8.39
N ALA A 380 4.22 -2.27 9.33
CA ALA A 380 4.16 -3.32 10.33
C ALA A 380 2.69 -3.71 10.60
N VAL A 381 2.50 -4.95 11.02
CA VAL A 381 1.21 -5.51 11.47
C VAL A 381 1.39 -5.89 12.93
N LEU A 382 0.81 -5.09 13.84
CA LEU A 382 0.83 -5.41 15.26
C LEU A 382 -0.33 -6.35 15.61
N ALA A 383 -0.09 -7.30 16.50
CA ALA A 383 -1.13 -8.20 17.00
C ALA A 383 -2.29 -7.41 17.62
N ALA A 384 -2.01 -6.30 18.28
CA ALA A 384 -3.02 -5.41 18.88
C ALA A 384 -4.05 -4.84 17.88
N ASP A 385 -3.70 -4.74 16.59
CA ASP A 385 -4.58 -4.21 15.54
C ASP A 385 -5.49 -5.29 14.90
N LEU A 386 -5.30 -6.56 15.28
CA LEU A 386 -5.92 -7.72 14.63
C LEU A 386 -7.09 -8.30 15.44
N THR A 387 -8.11 -8.78 14.73
CA THR A 387 -9.22 -9.55 15.34
C THR A 387 -8.69 -10.86 15.97
N GLU A 388 -9.47 -11.54 16.81
CA GLU A 388 -9.01 -12.80 17.41
C GLU A 388 -8.64 -13.85 16.35
N ASP A 389 -9.45 -14.02 15.30
CA ASP A 389 -9.19 -14.99 14.24
C ASP A 389 -7.93 -14.64 13.44
N GLN A 390 -7.68 -13.35 13.23
CA GLN A 390 -6.46 -12.85 12.57
C GLN A 390 -5.22 -13.03 13.45
N ARG A 391 -5.33 -12.80 14.78
CA ARG A 391 -4.27 -13.10 15.74
C ARG A 391 -4.01 -14.59 15.86
N ALA A 392 -5.06 -15.43 15.86
CA ALA A 392 -4.93 -16.88 15.84
C ALA A 392 -4.18 -17.35 14.60
N TRP A 393 -4.58 -16.89 13.41
CA TRP A 393 -3.87 -17.21 12.18
C TRP A 393 -2.40 -16.78 12.21
N LEU A 394 -2.10 -15.57 12.72
CA LEU A 394 -0.73 -15.07 12.84
C LEU A 394 0.10 -15.87 13.88
N ARG A 395 -0.49 -16.35 14.97
CA ARG A 395 0.20 -17.27 15.91
C ARG A 395 0.53 -18.61 15.24
N ASP A 396 -0.42 -19.18 14.50
CA ASP A 396 -0.26 -20.50 13.88
C ASP A 396 0.64 -20.48 12.64
N HIS A 397 0.72 -19.35 11.93
CA HIS A 397 1.44 -19.20 10.65
C HIS A 397 2.51 -18.09 10.70
N GLY A 398 2.95 -17.68 11.89
CA GLY A 398 3.77 -16.48 12.12
C GLY A 398 5.09 -16.44 11.37
N HIS A 399 5.68 -17.59 11.05
CA HIS A 399 6.88 -17.67 10.20
C HIS A 399 6.54 -17.92 8.72
N THR A 400 5.63 -18.85 8.43
CA THR A 400 5.35 -19.33 7.06
C THR A 400 4.56 -18.32 6.22
N GLY A 401 3.63 -17.59 6.84
CA GLY A 401 2.83 -16.55 6.19
C GLY A 401 3.67 -15.36 5.71
N PRO A 402 4.43 -14.71 6.60
CA PRO A 402 5.37 -13.64 6.23
C PRO A 402 6.45 -14.10 5.27
N ALA A 403 7.05 -15.29 5.46
CA ALA A 403 8.07 -15.82 4.55
C ALA A 403 7.56 -15.97 3.11
N ALA A 404 6.33 -16.46 2.91
CA ALA A 404 5.74 -16.62 1.58
C ALA A 404 5.53 -15.29 0.83
N LEU A 405 5.28 -14.18 1.55
CA LEU A 405 5.24 -12.83 0.98
C LEU A 405 6.64 -12.25 0.77
N ALA A 406 7.55 -12.48 1.72
CA ALA A 406 8.94 -12.07 1.66
C ALA A 406 9.65 -12.65 0.43
N ASP A 407 9.52 -13.95 0.17
CA ASP A 407 10.08 -14.61 -1.02
C ASP A 407 9.51 -14.04 -2.34
N PHE A 408 8.19 -13.83 -2.36
CA PHE A 408 7.43 -13.34 -3.51
C PHE A 408 7.84 -11.92 -3.91
N LEU A 409 7.95 -11.01 -2.93
CA LEU A 409 8.24 -9.59 -3.13
C LEU A 409 9.72 -9.23 -2.97
N GLY A 410 10.56 -10.16 -2.50
CA GLY A 410 11.97 -9.90 -2.16
C GLY A 410 12.14 -8.99 -0.95
N LEU A 411 11.31 -9.21 0.07
CA LEU A 411 11.33 -8.46 1.34
C LEU A 411 12.03 -9.27 2.42
N GLU A 412 12.38 -8.63 3.53
CA GLU A 412 12.93 -9.28 4.72
C GLU A 412 11.88 -9.28 5.83
N ALA A 413 11.58 -10.45 6.40
CA ALA A 413 10.59 -10.57 7.48
C ALA A 413 11.26 -10.30 8.84
N GLU A 414 10.85 -9.21 9.49
CA GLU A 414 11.24 -8.87 10.86
C GLU A 414 10.08 -9.22 11.80
N ILE A 415 10.27 -10.26 12.62
CA ILE A 415 9.26 -10.83 13.50
C ILE A 415 9.63 -10.51 14.96
N ARG A 416 8.67 -9.98 15.74
CA ARG A 416 8.85 -9.40 17.07
C ARG A 416 7.67 -9.72 17.97
N ALA A 417 7.87 -9.66 19.29
CA ALA A 417 6.83 -9.96 20.28
C ALA A 417 5.50 -9.23 20.07
N GLU A 418 5.51 -8.02 19.51
CA GLU A 418 4.31 -7.22 19.23
C GLU A 418 3.69 -7.48 17.86
N GLY A 419 4.40 -8.09 16.91
CA GLY A 419 3.94 -8.29 15.54
C GLY A 419 5.03 -8.50 14.48
N VAL A 420 4.69 -8.25 13.22
CA VAL A 420 5.58 -8.52 12.06
C VAL A 420 5.68 -7.31 11.16
N ALA A 421 6.89 -6.99 10.70
CA ALA A 421 7.15 -6.07 9.60
C ALA A 421 7.76 -6.81 8.40
N LEU A 422 7.37 -6.42 7.18
CA LEU A 422 8.09 -6.77 5.97
C LEU A 422 8.92 -5.56 5.55
N VAL A 423 10.23 -5.68 5.67
CA VAL A 423 11.22 -4.63 5.33
C VAL A 423 11.52 -4.71 3.84
N ASP A 424 11.68 -3.56 3.17
CA ASP A 424 12.07 -3.46 1.76
C ASP A 424 13.48 -2.86 1.61
N PRO A 425 14.57 -3.67 1.67
CA PRO A 425 15.95 -3.17 1.55
C PRO A 425 16.26 -2.41 0.25
N ALA A 426 15.41 -2.55 -0.78
CA ALA A 426 15.56 -1.86 -2.04
C ALA A 426 14.87 -0.47 -2.08
N ASP A 427 13.98 -0.17 -1.12
CA ASP A 427 13.28 1.12 -0.99
C ASP A 427 12.49 1.52 -2.26
N GLU A 428 11.80 0.54 -2.90
CA GLU A 428 11.07 0.76 -4.17
C GLU A 428 9.55 0.72 -3.99
N LEU A 429 9.04 0.03 -2.97
CA LEU A 429 7.60 -0.19 -2.79
C LEU A 429 6.85 0.98 -2.13
N THR A 430 7.55 1.81 -1.36
CA THR A 430 6.94 2.81 -0.46
C THR A 430 6.85 4.21 -1.06
N ASP A 431 5.75 4.92 -0.81
CA ASP A 431 5.61 6.36 -1.06
C ASP A 431 6.23 7.24 0.03
N LEU A 432 6.54 6.67 1.19
CA LEU A 432 7.02 7.39 2.37
C LEU A 432 8.51 7.15 2.60
N ALA A 433 9.30 8.22 2.57
CA ALA A 433 10.74 8.17 2.84
C ALA A 433 11.04 8.37 4.34
N LEU A 434 11.32 7.28 5.06
CA LEU A 434 11.82 7.33 6.44
C LEU A 434 12.86 6.20 6.68
N PRO A 435 14.17 6.53 6.83
CA PRO A 435 14.77 7.87 6.83
C PRO A 435 14.63 8.61 5.50
N GLY A 436 14.65 9.94 5.53
CA GLY A 436 14.51 10.76 4.33
C GLY A 436 15.16 12.14 4.46
N ALA A 437 15.56 12.73 3.33
CA ALA A 437 16.37 13.95 3.29
C ALA A 437 15.60 15.26 3.57
N GLY A 438 14.26 15.28 3.46
CA GLY A 438 13.45 16.49 3.64
C GLY A 438 13.18 16.84 5.11
N THR A 439 12.91 18.13 5.39
CA THR A 439 12.61 18.65 6.74
C THR A 439 11.68 17.77 7.57
N VAL A 440 10.53 17.39 7.01
CA VAL A 440 9.52 16.56 7.72
C VAL A 440 10.06 15.17 8.05
N ALA A 441 10.83 14.54 7.16
CA ALA A 441 11.41 13.21 7.40
C ALA A 441 12.57 13.26 8.42
N GLN A 442 13.38 14.32 8.39
CA GLN A 442 14.41 14.54 9.41
C GLN A 442 13.79 14.83 10.80
N ALA A 443 12.79 15.72 10.85
CA ALA A 443 12.07 16.04 12.08
C ALA A 443 11.32 14.81 12.65
N ALA A 444 10.68 14.00 11.79
CA ALA A 444 10.02 12.76 12.19
C ALA A 444 10.99 11.74 12.81
N LEU A 445 12.16 11.57 12.19
CA LEU A 445 13.18 10.64 12.69
C LEU A 445 13.76 11.09 14.03
N LEU A 446 14.10 12.38 14.17
CA LEU A 446 14.60 12.94 15.42
C LEU A 446 13.53 12.98 16.53
N LEU A 447 12.26 13.23 16.18
CA LEU A 447 11.15 13.18 17.12
C LEU A 447 10.93 11.76 17.63
N VAL A 448 10.93 10.74 16.75
CA VAL A 448 10.84 9.34 17.18
C VAL A 448 11.98 8.95 18.10
N GLU A 449 13.21 9.35 17.77
CA GLU A 449 14.38 9.11 18.61
C GLU A 449 14.17 9.68 20.02
N ARG A 450 13.79 10.96 20.14
CA ARG A 450 13.49 11.61 21.44
C ARG A 450 12.31 10.97 22.17
N LEU A 451 11.20 10.68 21.49
CA LEU A 451 10.02 10.09 22.12
C LEU A 451 10.34 8.68 22.66
N VAL A 452 11.10 7.87 21.93
CA VAL A 452 11.53 6.56 22.42
C VAL A 452 12.52 6.70 23.58
N GLU A 453 13.45 7.66 23.55
CA GLU A 453 14.35 7.92 24.68
C GLU A 453 13.58 8.25 25.97
N GLU A 454 12.50 9.03 25.88
CA GLU A 454 11.70 9.49 27.03
C GLU A 454 10.65 8.47 27.53
N VAL A 455 9.99 7.69 26.64
CA VAL A 455 8.85 6.82 27.03
C VAL A 455 9.04 5.32 26.82
N ARG A 456 10.25 4.84 26.48
CA ARG A 456 10.50 3.39 26.33
C ARG A 456 10.19 2.63 27.64
N PRO A 457 9.32 1.60 27.63
CA PRO A 457 9.05 0.77 28.79
C PRO A 457 10.30 0.08 29.33
N LEU A 458 10.30 -0.35 30.59
CA LEU A 458 11.38 -1.20 31.11
C LEU A 458 11.16 -2.68 30.74
N PRO A 459 12.24 -3.49 30.56
CA PRO A 459 12.10 -4.91 30.27
C PRO A 459 11.28 -5.65 31.34
N GLY A 460 10.20 -6.31 30.93
CA GLY A 460 9.28 -7.02 31.82
C GLY A 460 8.18 -6.17 32.46
N GLU A 461 8.13 -4.86 32.15
CA GLU A 461 6.99 -4.03 32.48
C GLU A 461 5.77 -4.42 31.62
N ALA A 462 4.60 -4.53 32.23
CA ALA A 462 3.37 -4.95 31.55
C ALA A 462 2.68 -3.79 30.82
N THR A 463 3.41 -3.10 29.95
CA THR A 463 2.84 -2.11 29.02
C THR A 463 2.19 -2.81 27.82
N GLY A 464 1.21 -2.15 27.20
CA GLY A 464 0.73 -2.56 25.88
C GLY A 464 1.81 -2.37 24.80
N ALA A 465 1.52 -2.82 23.58
CA ALA A 465 2.42 -2.61 22.43
C ALA A 465 2.63 -1.12 22.08
N ASP A 466 1.71 -0.25 22.49
CA ASP A 466 1.76 1.19 22.26
C ASP A 466 1.77 1.95 23.61
N VAL A 467 2.55 3.03 23.71
CA VAL A 467 2.79 3.83 24.92
C VAL A 467 2.23 5.25 24.77
N PRO A 468 1.47 5.82 25.73
CA PRO A 468 0.92 7.16 25.60
C PRO A 468 1.99 8.26 25.64
N VAL A 469 1.86 9.22 24.71
CA VAL A 469 2.72 10.40 24.59
C VAL A 469 1.88 11.67 24.79
N PRO A 470 2.19 12.52 25.78
CA PRO A 470 1.54 13.82 25.94
C PRO A 470 1.86 14.79 24.78
N ASP A 471 0.87 15.56 24.32
CA ASP A 471 1.10 16.59 23.30
C ASP A 471 2.19 17.59 23.70
N ALA A 472 2.29 17.94 24.98
CA ALA A 472 3.33 18.85 25.49
C ALA A 472 4.77 18.29 25.31
N LEU A 473 4.95 16.97 25.34
CA LEU A 473 6.25 16.34 25.08
C LEU A 473 6.60 16.41 23.59
N ILE A 474 5.62 16.20 22.71
CA ILE A 474 5.76 16.37 21.26
C ILE A 474 6.10 17.83 20.91
N ASP A 475 5.38 18.77 21.50
CA ASP A 475 5.52 20.21 21.22
C ASP A 475 6.85 20.76 21.74
N GLY A 476 7.28 20.34 22.94
CA GLY A 476 8.60 20.63 23.48
C GLY A 476 9.72 20.07 22.60
N ALA A 477 9.69 18.76 22.34
CA ALA A 477 10.71 18.10 21.52
C ALA A 477 10.81 18.69 20.10
N LEU A 478 9.68 18.97 19.43
CA LEU A 478 9.70 19.64 18.13
C LEU A 478 10.21 21.08 18.19
N GLY A 479 9.96 21.78 19.30
CA GLY A 479 10.54 23.09 19.56
C GLY A 479 12.06 23.03 19.65
N ASP A 480 12.57 22.21 20.56
CA ASP A 480 14.01 22.02 20.78
C ASP A 480 14.72 21.55 19.51
N LEU A 481 14.14 20.60 18.77
CA LEU A 481 14.69 20.12 17.50
C LEU A 481 14.71 21.19 16.40
N ALA A 482 13.70 22.06 16.33
CA ALA A 482 13.67 23.17 15.37
C ALA A 482 14.74 24.24 15.71
N ASP A 483 15.01 24.46 16.99
CA ASP A 483 16.02 25.42 17.46
C ASP A 483 17.46 24.86 17.38
N GLU A 484 17.67 23.56 17.66
CA GLU A 484 18.98 22.87 17.57
C GLU A 484 19.38 22.55 16.11
N TYR A 485 18.47 21.97 15.31
CA TYR A 485 18.78 21.45 13.98
C TYR A 485 18.26 22.32 12.82
N GLY A 486 17.26 23.17 13.04
CA GLY A 486 16.50 23.80 11.95
C GLY A 486 17.35 24.54 10.91
N LEU A 487 18.11 25.56 11.32
CA LEU A 487 19.00 26.28 10.40
C LEU A 487 20.26 25.45 10.01
N PRO A 488 20.97 24.78 10.94
CA PRO A 488 22.17 24.01 10.60
C PRO A 488 21.95 22.86 9.61
N ALA A 489 20.80 22.16 9.69
CA ALA A 489 20.44 21.07 8.80
C ALA A 489 19.68 21.54 7.53
N GLY A 490 19.56 22.86 7.32
CA GLY A 490 18.96 23.44 6.12
C GLY A 490 17.45 23.22 6.00
N TRP A 491 16.71 23.20 7.12
CA TRP A 491 15.27 23.00 7.09
C TRP A 491 14.54 24.19 6.43
N ARG A 492 13.40 23.91 5.79
CA ARG A 492 12.60 24.94 5.11
C ARG A 492 12.15 26.02 6.10
N ARG A 493 12.45 27.28 5.77
CA ARG A 493 12.10 28.45 6.59
C ARG A 493 10.60 28.54 6.90
N ASP A 494 9.75 28.12 5.96
CA ASP A 494 8.29 28.09 6.12
C ASP A 494 7.88 27.24 7.34
N TYR A 495 8.51 26.08 7.54
CA TYR A 495 8.26 25.21 8.71
C TYR A 495 8.88 25.73 10.01
N LEU A 496 9.96 26.50 9.93
CA LEU A 496 10.57 27.15 11.10
C LEU A 496 9.73 28.36 11.56
N ALA A 497 9.06 29.04 10.62
CA ALA A 497 8.10 30.11 10.89
C ALA A 497 6.74 29.56 11.36
N ASP A 498 6.26 28.46 10.75
CA ASP A 498 5.04 27.76 11.14
C ASP A 498 5.35 26.40 11.77
N ARG A 499 5.64 26.43 13.08
CA ARG A 499 5.84 25.22 13.90
C ARG A 499 4.58 24.34 13.94
N THR A 500 3.38 24.90 13.73
CA THR A 500 2.12 24.14 13.71
C THR A 500 2.02 23.29 12.43
N ALA A 501 2.43 23.82 11.28
CA ALA A 501 2.57 23.04 10.06
C ALA A 501 3.65 21.96 10.19
N LEU A 502 4.81 22.27 10.79
CA LEU A 502 5.88 21.29 11.02
C LEU A 502 5.37 20.12 11.88
N ARG A 503 4.69 20.42 12.99
CA ARG A 503 4.05 19.44 13.86
C ARG A 503 3.04 18.58 13.09
N ARG A 504 2.10 19.21 12.38
CA ARG A 504 1.04 18.53 11.62
C ARG A 504 1.63 17.52 10.63
N ASP A 505 2.58 17.95 9.80
CA ASP A 505 3.15 17.10 8.75
C ASP A 505 4.10 16.04 9.31
N THR A 506 4.80 16.32 10.41
CA THR A 506 5.65 15.34 11.11
C THR A 506 4.81 14.22 11.73
N LEU A 507 3.73 14.56 12.44
CA LEU A 507 2.83 13.57 13.04
C LEU A 507 2.03 12.80 11.98
N ASP A 508 1.61 13.45 10.89
CA ASP A 508 0.98 12.78 9.74
C ASP A 508 1.93 11.76 9.10
N LEU A 509 3.21 12.09 8.87
CA LEU A 509 4.20 11.13 8.38
C LEU A 509 4.39 9.94 9.34
N LEU A 510 4.60 10.20 10.64
CA LEU A 510 4.77 9.14 11.64
C LEU A 510 3.53 8.26 11.79
N HIS A 511 2.34 8.83 11.65
CA HIS A 511 1.08 8.10 11.65
C HIS A 511 0.93 7.23 10.39
N ARG A 512 1.18 7.79 9.20
CA ARG A 512 1.16 7.04 7.92
C ARG A 512 2.21 5.92 7.86
N MET A 513 3.32 6.05 8.60
CA MET A 513 4.36 5.03 8.79
C MET A 513 4.03 3.99 9.87
N GLY A 514 2.93 4.13 10.61
CA GLY A 514 2.57 3.22 11.70
C GLY A 514 3.49 3.29 12.93
N LEU A 515 4.16 4.44 13.15
CA LEU A 515 5.02 4.68 14.31
C LEU A 515 4.29 5.48 15.41
N LEU A 516 3.25 6.23 15.03
CA LEU A 516 2.29 6.87 15.93
C LEU A 516 0.85 6.45 15.60
N ALA A 517 0.01 6.35 16.63
CA ALA A 517 -1.44 6.24 16.48
C ALA A 517 -2.14 7.31 17.34
N PRO A 518 -3.27 7.89 16.91
CA PRO A 518 -4.09 8.71 17.79
C PRO A 518 -4.70 7.83 18.89
N THR A 519 -4.85 8.38 20.11
CA THR A 519 -5.58 7.69 21.18
C THR A 519 -7.01 7.34 20.76
N PRO A 520 -7.61 6.24 21.27
CA PRO A 520 -8.99 5.88 20.97
C PRO A 520 -10.00 7.03 21.18
N ARG A 521 -11.03 7.07 20.32
CA ARG A 521 -12.08 8.09 20.43
C ARG A 521 -12.76 8.01 21.80
N GLY A 522 -12.78 9.13 22.52
CA GLY A 522 -13.35 9.23 23.87
C GLY A 522 -12.30 9.36 24.97
N THR A 523 -11.03 9.02 24.72
CA THR A 523 -9.92 9.32 25.64
C THR A 523 -9.81 10.84 25.85
N ARG A 524 -9.60 11.26 27.11
CA ARG A 524 -9.47 12.67 27.50
C ARG A 524 -8.26 12.86 28.43
N PRO A 525 -7.31 13.78 28.11
CA PRO A 525 -7.22 14.52 26.85
C PRO A 525 -7.03 13.56 25.65
N PRO A 526 -7.43 13.95 24.43
CA PRO A 526 -6.94 13.27 23.24
C PRO A 526 -5.42 13.40 23.18
N GLY A 527 -4.73 12.45 22.57
CA GLY A 527 -3.28 12.49 22.41
C GLY A 527 -2.78 11.43 21.45
N TRP A 528 -1.52 11.05 21.60
CA TRP A 528 -0.86 10.08 20.74
C TRP A 528 -0.37 8.86 21.51
N LEU A 529 -0.24 7.75 20.79
CA LEU A 529 0.36 6.50 21.23
C LEU A 529 1.60 6.24 20.36
N LEU A 530 2.77 6.11 20.99
CA LEU A 530 4.01 5.67 20.36
C LEU A 530 4.01 4.16 20.23
N ARG A 531 4.14 3.67 18.99
CA ARG A 531 4.03 2.24 18.70
C ARG A 531 5.38 1.54 18.82
N ALA A 532 5.40 0.28 19.24
CA ALA A 532 6.65 -0.48 19.38
C ALA A 532 7.62 -0.38 18.17
N PRO A 533 7.18 -0.46 16.90
CA PRO A 533 8.06 -0.28 15.74
C PRO A 533 8.82 1.05 15.67
N ALA A 534 8.41 2.08 16.43
CA ALA A 534 9.14 3.35 16.52
C ALA A 534 10.53 3.17 17.16
N ALA A 535 10.69 2.25 18.11
CA ALA A 535 11.97 1.97 18.76
C ALA A 535 13.06 1.50 17.80
N ARG A 536 12.67 0.95 16.64
CA ARG A 536 13.53 0.60 15.52
C ARG A 536 14.37 1.77 14.97
N TYR A 537 13.93 3.00 15.19
CA TYR A 537 14.57 4.23 14.71
C TYR A 537 15.33 4.99 15.81
N ALA A 538 15.37 4.46 17.03
CA ALA A 538 16.11 5.01 18.17
C ALA A 538 17.38 4.18 18.44
N PRO A 539 18.32 4.68 19.27
CA PRO A 539 19.43 3.86 19.76
C PRO A 539 18.93 2.54 20.37
N ALA A 540 19.75 1.49 20.29
CA ALA A 540 19.51 0.27 21.04
C ALA A 540 19.42 0.59 22.54
N ALA A 541 18.59 -0.13 23.29
CA ALA A 541 18.48 0.09 24.72
C ALA A 541 19.80 -0.35 25.40
N ASP A 542 20.50 0.59 26.03
CA ASP A 542 21.65 0.30 26.91
C ASP A 542 21.16 -0.34 28.22
N LEU A 543 20.72 -1.59 28.11
CA LEU A 543 20.35 -2.46 29.21
C LEU A 543 21.62 -2.96 29.92
N LEU A 544 22.37 -2.03 30.50
CA LEU A 544 23.42 -2.37 31.45
C LEU A 544 22.80 -3.24 32.56
N PRO A 545 23.32 -4.45 32.81
CA PRO A 545 22.83 -5.26 33.92
C PRO A 545 22.98 -4.43 35.20
N ALA A 546 21.89 -4.31 35.96
CA ALA A 546 21.86 -3.49 37.17
C ALA A 546 23.11 -3.76 38.02
N PRO A 547 23.89 -2.73 38.40
CA PRO A 547 25.13 -2.93 39.14
C PRO A 547 24.80 -3.71 40.41
N GLY A 548 25.23 -4.96 40.45
CA GLY A 548 24.77 -5.94 41.44
C GLY A 548 24.91 -5.36 42.84
N THR A 549 23.78 -5.10 43.49
CA THR A 549 23.75 -4.30 44.72
C THR A 549 24.63 -4.98 45.76
N GLY A 550 25.67 -4.27 46.19
CA GLY A 550 26.84 -4.86 46.83
C GLY A 550 26.58 -5.45 48.22
N ARG A 551 26.03 -6.67 48.27
CA ARG A 551 26.19 -7.68 49.32
C ARG A 551 25.82 -9.04 48.73
N HIS A 552 26.66 -10.05 48.97
CA HIS A 552 26.49 -11.46 48.55
C HIS A 552 27.05 -11.89 47.17
N SER A 553 27.82 -11.07 46.46
CA SER A 553 28.78 -11.59 45.46
C SER A 553 29.95 -12.30 46.16
N ARG A 554 29.72 -13.52 46.69
CA ARG A 554 30.82 -14.43 47.00
C ARG A 554 31.50 -14.81 45.69
N ARG A 555 32.83 -14.70 45.65
CA ARG A 555 33.64 -15.31 44.59
C ARG A 555 33.53 -16.82 44.73
N ASP A 556 32.95 -17.51 43.74
CA ASP A 556 33.15 -18.95 43.62
C ASP A 556 34.61 -19.19 43.22
N ALA A 557 35.36 -19.81 44.13
CA ALA A 557 36.78 -20.09 43.98
C ALA A 557 37.00 -21.40 43.22
N THR A 558 36.56 -21.45 41.95
CA THR A 558 36.69 -22.64 41.09
C THR A 558 36.92 -22.30 39.61
N VAL A 559 37.77 -21.30 39.34
CA VAL A 559 38.42 -21.14 38.03
C VAL A 559 39.93 -21.21 38.22
N THR A 560 40.50 -22.39 37.98
CA THR A 560 41.94 -22.59 37.90
C THR A 560 42.45 -21.96 36.61
N ILE A 561 42.93 -20.72 36.68
CA ILE A 561 43.64 -20.06 35.58
C ILE A 561 45.03 -20.69 35.46
N PRO A 562 45.44 -21.23 34.30
CA PRO A 562 46.80 -21.70 34.10
C PRO A 562 47.77 -20.51 34.06
N THR A 563 48.86 -20.60 34.83
CA THR A 563 49.85 -19.53 35.01
C THR A 563 50.52 -19.15 33.69
N PRO A 564 50.68 -17.85 33.36
CA PRO A 564 51.41 -17.43 32.17
C PRO A 564 52.92 -17.72 32.29
N VAL A 565 53.51 -18.21 31.22
CA VAL A 565 54.97 -18.44 31.12
C VAL A 565 55.70 -17.12 30.99
N GLY A 566 56.58 -16.82 31.96
CA GLY A 566 57.50 -15.68 31.93
C GLY A 566 58.66 -15.85 30.92
N PRO A 567 59.41 -14.78 30.64
CA PRO A 567 60.24 -14.68 29.43
C PRO A 567 61.50 -15.55 29.46
N ARG A 568 61.95 -15.91 28.25
CA ARG A 568 63.33 -16.38 28.01
C ARG A 568 64.28 -15.19 28.10
N GLU A 569 65.24 -15.26 29.02
CA GLU A 569 66.51 -14.55 28.87
C GLU A 569 67.64 -15.57 28.67
N GLU A 570 68.60 -15.18 27.83
CA GLU A 570 69.75 -16.00 27.47
C GLU A 570 70.81 -15.98 28.58
N GLN A 571 71.48 -17.10 28.82
CA GLN A 571 72.84 -17.03 29.33
C GLN A 571 73.72 -18.16 28.78
N ARG A 572 74.93 -17.77 28.37
CA ARG A 572 75.93 -18.60 27.71
C ARG A 572 76.65 -19.52 28.71
N ALA A 573 76.88 -20.76 28.30
CA ALA A 573 78.14 -21.49 28.49
C ALA A 573 78.27 -22.54 27.38
#